data_AF-A0A1Y4T2Y1-F1
#
_entry.id   AF-A0A1Y4T2Y1-F1
#
_cell.length_a   1.000
_cell.length_b   1.000
_cell.length_c   1.000
_cell.angle_alpha   90.00
_cell.angle_beta   90.00
_cell.angle_gamma   90.00
#
_symmetry.space_group_name_H-M   'P 1'
#
loop_
_entity.id
_entity.type
_entity.pdbx_description
1 polymer ?
#
loop_
_entity_poly.entity_id
_entity_poly.type
_entity_poly.pdbx_seq_one_letter_code
_entity_poly.pdbx_strand_id
1 'polypeptide(L)'
;MEQIPDNFNGYLKIGNIEFTYNIDKFNVSLLPVQEDQYEKYKVFESIRVANRQIPEFFFGIHQGRTIAFLHNGNFNTSILGIDMSIRFATPLIIEAVGNTKDFYNRMSEPWNRFHAITFFGGIINSVFPPNVALEPIDIKELLNTNGVRQIKTKSWDDYQQSIDFIFDNEKTNMTISVTQTYEKINNSNFNSYSLGELNSFIRLSFEHPQTFENIAKYYNVMKSLLSILTGQNNIFFDVYLSQRNLEGKYDKTANCKIFDGYENYCKKNCNRVININNILEYIPKLINQINENKVDSLLDLLPNDNKDINKISIKNIQDMCTALEVVYSINKKKRKKDELIEELKENINDTIQTFMSNHPEIDVNKETTIFSAFQYLNYTLKEKIFELYKENCAIIDEIIKKKSLPLMNESNISDFVKLRNRKTHYGTISWNDSVNLYPALLAIVYASFFRYIGLKEEELKSILLYIF
;
A
#
# COMPACT_ATOMS: atom_id res chain seq x y z
N MET A 1 -2.05 15.78 19.13
CA MET A 1 -1.69 15.95 17.70
C MET A 1 -2.85 16.54 16.91
N GLU A 2 -2.72 17.77 16.38
CA GLU A 2 -3.73 18.36 15.49
C GLU A 2 -3.67 17.69 14.11
N GLN A 3 -4.76 17.06 13.69
CA GLN A 3 -4.94 16.61 12.31
C GLN A 3 -5.37 17.79 11.45
N ILE A 4 -4.94 17.82 10.19
CA ILE A 4 -5.37 18.85 9.23
C ILE A 4 -6.90 18.71 9.05
N PRO A 5 -7.69 19.75 9.39
CA PRO A 5 -9.15 19.66 9.35
C PRO A 5 -9.66 19.37 7.92
N ASP A 6 -10.87 18.81 7.82
CA ASP A 6 -11.51 18.59 6.52
C ASP A 6 -11.91 19.89 5.84
N ASN A 7 -12.27 20.91 6.62
CA ASN A 7 -12.73 22.19 6.08
C ASN A 7 -11.95 23.33 6.72
N PHE A 8 -11.29 24.14 5.90
CA PHE A 8 -10.56 25.32 6.36
C PHE A 8 -10.27 26.29 5.21
N ASN A 9 -9.86 27.50 5.59
CA ASN A 9 -9.59 28.59 4.65
C ASN A 9 -8.20 29.18 4.90
N GLY A 10 -7.67 29.88 3.90
CA GLY A 10 -6.43 30.62 4.06
C GLY A 10 -6.09 31.43 2.84
N TYR A 11 -4.82 31.80 2.75
CA TYR A 11 -4.27 32.58 1.64
C TYR A 11 -3.13 31.80 0.99
N LEU A 12 -3.04 31.83 -0.34
CA LEU A 12 -1.91 31.24 -1.06
C LEU A 12 -1.45 32.14 -2.19
N LYS A 13 -0.21 31.90 -2.66
CA LYS A 13 0.35 32.61 -3.80
C LYS A 13 0.67 31.63 -4.93
N ILE A 14 0.22 31.96 -6.13
CA ILE A 14 0.59 31.27 -7.36
C ILE A 14 1.36 32.26 -8.23
N GLY A 15 2.66 32.07 -8.36
CA GLY A 15 3.55 33.10 -8.90
C GLY A 15 3.50 34.36 -8.04
N ASN A 16 3.19 35.50 -8.65
CA ASN A 16 3.08 36.79 -7.96
C ASN A 16 1.64 37.16 -7.55
N ILE A 17 0.68 36.24 -7.74
CA ILE A 17 -0.74 36.51 -7.56
C ILE A 17 -1.23 35.85 -6.26
N GLU A 18 -1.93 36.62 -5.44
CA GLU A 18 -2.52 36.18 -4.18
C GLU A 18 -3.98 35.73 -4.35
N PHE A 19 -4.30 34.60 -3.73
CA PHE A 19 -5.63 33.99 -3.71
C PHE A 19 -6.07 33.73 -2.27
N THR A 20 -7.36 33.93 -1.99
CA THR A 20 -7.99 33.21 -0.88
C THR A 20 -8.32 31.80 -1.35
N TYR A 21 -8.18 30.84 -0.45
CA TYR A 21 -8.61 29.47 -0.71
C TYR A 21 -9.60 28.98 0.35
N ASN A 22 -10.51 28.12 -0.09
CA ASN A 22 -11.33 27.27 0.75
C ASN A 22 -11.04 25.80 0.41
N ILE A 23 -10.93 24.97 1.44
CA ILE A 23 -10.78 23.53 1.30
C ILE A 23 -12.02 22.84 1.84
N ASP A 24 -12.53 21.90 1.06
CA ASP A 24 -13.50 20.88 1.45
C ASP A 24 -12.90 19.49 1.15
N LYS A 25 -12.46 18.82 2.21
CA LYS A 25 -11.68 17.58 2.24
C LYS A 25 -10.38 17.69 1.44
N PHE A 26 -10.46 17.40 0.15
CA PHE A 26 -9.36 17.39 -0.81
C PHE A 26 -9.65 18.26 -2.03
N ASN A 27 -10.76 19.00 -2.03
CA ASN A 27 -11.09 19.95 -3.08
C ASN A 27 -10.68 21.34 -2.63
N VAL A 28 -9.86 22.01 -3.43
CA VAL A 28 -9.40 23.37 -3.21
C VAL A 28 -10.17 24.29 -4.15
N SER A 29 -10.77 25.35 -3.59
CA SER A 29 -11.39 26.44 -4.35
C SER A 29 -10.60 27.71 -4.12
N LEU A 30 -10.11 28.33 -5.18
CA LEU A 30 -9.33 29.57 -5.16
C LEU A 30 -10.18 30.74 -5.66
N LEU A 31 -10.02 31.89 -5.00
CA LEU A 31 -10.64 33.15 -5.39
C LEU A 31 -9.57 34.26 -5.45
N PRO A 32 -9.45 34.99 -6.56
CA PRO A 32 -8.52 36.12 -6.67
C PRO A 32 -8.84 37.22 -5.66
N VAL A 33 -7.81 37.76 -4.99
CA VAL A 33 -7.97 38.77 -3.92
C VAL A 33 -8.13 40.21 -4.44
N GLN A 34 -7.79 40.47 -5.72
CA GLN A 34 -7.84 41.80 -6.33
C GLN A 34 -9.22 42.44 -6.12
N GLU A 35 -9.35 43.74 -5.87
CA GLU A 35 -10.68 44.34 -5.68
C GLU A 35 -11.39 44.63 -7.01
N ASP A 36 -10.64 45.10 -8.01
CA ASP A 36 -11.13 45.47 -9.33
C ASP A 36 -11.60 44.23 -10.13
N GLN A 37 -12.81 44.32 -10.70
CA GLN A 37 -13.45 43.20 -11.38
C GLN A 37 -12.74 42.81 -12.69
N TYR A 38 -12.14 43.77 -13.39
CA TYR A 38 -11.42 43.53 -14.62
C TYR A 38 -10.07 42.85 -14.34
N GLU A 39 -9.35 43.28 -13.30
CA GLU A 39 -8.12 42.64 -12.83
C GLU A 39 -8.38 41.23 -12.26
N LYS A 40 -9.47 41.03 -11.50
CA LYS A 40 -9.92 39.69 -11.09
C LYS A 40 -10.12 38.77 -12.29
N TYR A 41 -10.80 39.27 -13.33
CA TYR A 41 -11.08 38.49 -14.54
C TYR A 41 -9.80 38.16 -15.32
N LYS A 42 -8.87 39.13 -15.47
CA LYS A 42 -7.56 38.88 -16.09
C LYS A 42 -6.77 37.79 -15.35
N VAL A 43 -6.71 37.88 -14.03
CA VAL A 43 -6.03 36.90 -13.19
C VAL A 43 -6.66 35.51 -13.37
N PHE A 44 -7.99 35.44 -13.31
CA PHE A 44 -8.74 34.21 -13.52
C PHE A 44 -8.44 33.59 -14.89
N GLU A 45 -8.52 34.38 -15.97
CA GLU A 45 -8.22 33.92 -17.33
C GLU A 45 -6.76 33.45 -17.47
N SER A 46 -5.81 34.15 -16.83
CA SER A 46 -4.40 33.78 -16.89
C SER A 46 -4.13 32.40 -16.29
N ILE A 47 -4.81 32.03 -15.20
CA ILE A 47 -4.69 30.70 -14.60
C ILE A 47 -5.49 29.66 -15.37
N ARG A 48 -6.69 30.02 -15.85
CA ARG A 48 -7.53 29.11 -16.64
C ARG A 48 -6.82 28.64 -17.91
N VAL A 49 -6.10 29.54 -18.57
CA VAL A 49 -5.33 29.24 -19.80
C VAL A 49 -3.99 28.59 -19.49
N ALA A 50 -3.42 28.80 -18.31
CA ALA A 50 -2.20 28.15 -17.87
C ALA A 50 -2.45 26.65 -17.65
N ASN A 51 -2.30 25.87 -18.72
CA ASN A 51 -2.38 24.42 -18.66
C ASN A 51 -1.14 23.88 -17.94
N ARG A 52 -1.29 23.53 -16.66
CA ARG A 52 -0.21 23.00 -15.84
C ARG A 52 -0.33 21.48 -15.75
N GLN A 53 0.18 20.80 -16.78
CA GLN A 53 0.22 19.33 -16.81
C GLN A 53 1.30 18.73 -15.89
N ILE A 54 2.23 19.55 -15.41
CA ILE A 54 3.31 19.11 -14.52
C ILE A 54 2.83 19.24 -13.08
N PRO A 55 2.89 18.17 -12.27
CA PRO A 55 2.58 18.24 -10.85
C PRO A 55 3.45 19.27 -10.13
N GLU A 56 2.85 20.11 -9.30
CA GLU A 56 3.56 21.13 -8.54
C GLU A 56 2.93 21.35 -7.16
N PHE A 57 3.70 21.96 -6.24
CA PHE A 57 3.20 22.33 -4.93
C PHE A 57 2.84 23.82 -4.88
N PHE A 58 1.59 24.12 -4.52
CA PHE A 58 1.16 25.47 -4.16
C PHE A 58 1.34 25.71 -2.68
N PHE A 59 2.00 26.81 -2.33
CA PHE A 59 2.30 27.18 -0.95
C PHE A 59 1.38 28.31 -0.48
N GLY A 60 0.86 28.16 0.74
CA GLY A 60 -0.02 29.12 1.38
C GLY A 60 0.15 29.17 2.89
N ILE A 61 -0.82 29.81 3.52
CA ILE A 61 -0.87 30.05 4.97
C ILE A 61 -2.26 29.66 5.50
N HIS A 62 -2.26 28.79 6.50
CA HIS A 62 -3.44 28.42 7.29
C HIS A 62 -3.17 28.74 8.76
N GLN A 63 -3.98 29.62 9.38
CA GLN A 63 -3.81 30.02 10.80
C GLN A 63 -2.36 30.44 11.16
N GLY A 64 -1.69 31.12 10.24
CA GLY A 64 -0.29 31.56 10.38
C GLY A 64 0.76 30.47 10.13
N ARG A 65 0.38 29.20 9.95
CA ARG A 65 1.29 28.10 9.59
C ARG A 65 1.41 27.97 8.09
N THR A 66 2.59 27.59 7.61
CA THR A 66 2.78 27.31 6.18
C THR A 66 2.07 26.02 5.80
N ILE A 67 1.41 26.01 4.66
CA ILE A 67 0.72 24.84 4.10
C ILE A 67 1.09 24.67 2.63
N ALA A 68 1.11 23.43 2.14
CA ALA A 68 1.36 23.09 0.76
C ALA A 68 0.27 22.14 0.22
N PHE A 69 -0.12 22.35 -1.03
CA PHE A 69 -1.08 21.53 -1.77
C PHE A 69 -0.43 20.97 -3.03
N LEU A 70 -0.52 19.67 -3.24
CA LEU A 70 -0.10 19.08 -4.52
C LEU A 70 -1.18 19.33 -5.57
N HIS A 71 -0.84 20.00 -6.66
CA HIS A 71 -1.68 20.16 -7.83
C HIS A 71 -1.16 19.23 -8.93
N ASN A 72 -1.97 18.28 -9.39
CA ASN A 72 -1.55 17.25 -10.36
C ASN A 72 -2.56 17.07 -11.51
N GLY A 73 -3.37 18.09 -11.83
CA GLY A 73 -4.44 17.98 -12.81
C GLY A 73 -4.79 19.31 -13.46
N ASN A 74 -5.99 19.37 -14.03
CA ASN A 74 -6.49 20.60 -14.64
C ASN A 74 -7.28 21.42 -13.62
N PHE A 75 -7.21 22.74 -13.78
CA PHE A 75 -8.13 23.64 -13.12
C PHE A 75 -9.55 23.48 -13.70
N ASN A 76 -10.51 23.28 -12.81
CA ASN A 76 -11.93 23.32 -13.13
C ASN A 76 -12.47 24.71 -12.87
N THR A 77 -13.13 25.29 -13.88
CA THR A 77 -13.83 26.57 -13.79
C THR A 77 -15.29 26.39 -14.13
N SER A 78 -16.15 27.29 -13.64
CA SER A 78 -17.58 27.28 -13.98
C SER A 78 -17.78 27.42 -15.50
N ILE A 79 -18.55 26.49 -16.10
CA ILE A 79 -18.81 26.40 -17.55
C ILE A 79 -19.51 27.68 -18.07
N LEU A 80 -20.24 28.37 -17.20
CA LEU A 80 -21.00 29.58 -17.54
C LEU A 80 -20.23 30.88 -17.28
N GLY A 81 -19.02 30.82 -16.69
CA GLY A 81 -18.21 32.02 -16.40
C GLY A 81 -18.81 32.97 -15.34
N ILE A 82 -19.89 32.57 -14.67
CA ILE A 82 -20.59 33.39 -13.66
C ILE A 82 -19.82 33.42 -12.32
N ASP A 83 -18.98 32.41 -12.07
CA ASP A 83 -18.17 32.27 -10.87
C ASP A 83 -16.69 32.31 -11.27
N MET A 84 -15.94 33.29 -10.74
CA MET A 84 -14.50 33.46 -10.93
C MET A 84 -13.67 32.55 -9.99
N SER A 85 -14.28 31.49 -9.45
CA SER A 85 -13.57 30.46 -8.68
C SER A 85 -12.83 29.48 -9.58
N ILE A 86 -11.59 29.18 -9.16
CA ILE A 86 -10.74 28.15 -9.76
C ILE A 86 -10.75 26.97 -8.79
N ARG A 87 -11.09 25.77 -9.27
CA ARG A 87 -11.20 24.59 -8.41
C ARG A 87 -10.27 23.48 -8.87
N PHE A 88 -9.67 22.77 -7.95
CA PHE A 88 -8.88 21.58 -8.25
C PHE A 88 -8.93 20.60 -7.08
N ALA A 89 -8.67 19.32 -7.36
CA ALA A 89 -8.49 18.31 -6.32
C ALA A 89 -7.00 18.22 -5.97
N THR A 90 -6.68 18.14 -4.68
CA THR A 90 -5.32 17.93 -4.17
C THR A 90 -5.21 16.53 -3.57
N PRO A 91 -4.33 15.65 -4.06
CA PRO A 91 -4.12 14.34 -3.45
C PRO A 91 -3.30 14.40 -2.15
N LEU A 92 -2.62 15.53 -1.88
CA LEU A 92 -1.72 15.67 -0.74
C LEU A 92 -1.75 17.10 -0.19
N ILE A 93 -2.03 17.20 1.10
CA ILE A 93 -1.96 18.45 1.88
C ILE A 93 -0.88 18.28 2.95
N ILE A 94 0.02 19.26 3.05
CA ILE A 94 1.13 19.26 4.02
C ILE A 94 1.06 20.54 4.82
N GLU A 95 0.97 20.46 6.14
CA GLU A 95 0.87 21.62 7.02
C GLU A 95 2.02 21.64 8.03
N ALA A 96 2.68 22.79 8.18
CA ALA A 96 3.73 22.98 9.15
C ALA A 96 3.19 22.86 10.58
N VAL A 97 3.92 22.21 11.49
CA VAL A 97 3.49 22.13 12.89
C VAL A 97 3.75 23.40 13.70
N GLY A 98 4.59 24.30 13.19
CA GLY A 98 4.94 25.56 13.82
C GLY A 98 4.87 26.74 12.86
N ASN A 99 4.74 27.94 13.41
CA ASN A 99 4.63 29.20 12.67
C ASN A 99 5.63 30.28 13.13
N THR A 100 6.49 29.98 14.11
CA THR A 100 7.44 30.96 14.64
C THR A 100 8.72 31.00 13.82
N LYS A 101 9.42 32.15 13.84
CA LYS A 101 10.75 32.27 13.22
C LYS A 101 11.72 31.23 13.81
N ASP A 102 11.67 31.01 15.12
CA ASP A 102 12.50 30.02 15.81
C ASP A 102 12.20 28.58 15.39
N PHE A 103 10.96 28.27 15.01
CA PHE A 103 10.62 26.96 14.45
C PHE A 103 11.34 26.72 13.12
N TYR A 104 11.28 27.69 12.19
CA TYR A 104 11.96 27.57 10.91
C TYR A 104 13.49 27.65 11.04
N ASN A 105 14.02 28.45 11.96
CA ASN A 105 15.46 28.55 12.21
C ASN A 105 16.07 27.27 12.80
N ARG A 106 15.28 26.40 13.44
CA ARG A 106 15.75 25.11 13.98
C ARG A 106 15.84 24.00 12.94
N MET A 107 15.25 24.21 11.76
CA MET A 107 15.31 23.27 10.65
C MET A 107 16.70 23.32 10.01
N SER A 108 17.26 22.15 9.67
CA SER A 108 18.52 22.05 8.94
C SER A 108 18.36 22.31 7.45
N GLU A 109 17.15 22.15 6.91
CA GLU A 109 16.83 22.28 5.49
C GLU A 109 15.58 23.13 5.27
N PRO A 110 15.35 23.66 4.06
CA PRO A 110 14.10 24.30 3.69
C PRO A 110 12.88 23.42 4.02
N TRP A 111 11.75 24.05 4.39
CA TRP A 111 10.56 23.34 4.89
C TRP A 111 9.99 22.30 3.90
N ASN A 112 10.19 22.51 2.59
CA ASN A 112 9.79 21.57 1.54
C ASN A 112 10.68 20.31 1.43
N ARG A 113 11.60 20.12 2.38
CA ARG A 113 12.45 18.93 2.51
C ARG A 113 12.28 18.24 3.86
N PHE A 114 12.60 16.96 3.94
CA PHE A 114 12.51 16.17 5.16
C PHE A 114 13.59 15.09 5.24
N HIS A 115 14.01 14.77 6.46
CA HIS A 115 14.98 13.70 6.75
C HIS A 115 14.30 12.39 7.14
N ALA A 116 13.03 12.44 7.55
CA ALA A 116 12.25 11.26 7.85
C ALA A 116 10.76 11.46 7.56
N ILE A 117 10.11 10.39 7.14
CA ILE A 117 8.64 10.27 7.04
C ILE A 117 8.19 9.19 8.02
N THR A 118 7.21 9.51 8.85
CA THR A 118 6.69 8.58 9.87
C THR A 118 5.22 8.31 9.61
N PHE A 119 4.89 7.02 9.57
CA PHE A 119 3.54 6.47 9.48
C PHE A 119 3.16 5.92 10.85
N PHE A 120 2.00 6.27 11.38
CA PHE A 120 1.67 5.85 12.75
C PHE A 120 0.17 5.66 12.97
N GLY A 121 -0.15 4.89 14.02
CA GLY A 121 -1.52 4.60 14.40
C GLY A 121 -2.27 3.75 13.38
N GLY A 122 -3.60 3.71 13.51
CA GLY A 122 -4.47 2.96 12.60
C GLY A 122 -4.07 1.49 12.49
N ILE A 123 -3.88 0.97 11.28
CA ILE A 123 -3.54 -0.44 11.06
C ILE A 123 -2.15 -0.82 11.58
N ILE A 124 -1.26 0.15 11.76
CA ILE A 124 0.09 -0.08 12.29
C ILE A 124 0.01 -0.63 13.72
N ASN A 125 -0.98 -0.18 14.51
CA ASN A 125 -1.25 -0.71 15.84
C ASN A 125 -1.68 -2.19 15.83
N SER A 126 -2.13 -2.72 14.68
CA SER A 126 -2.51 -4.12 14.53
C SER A 126 -1.30 -4.97 14.15
N VAL A 127 -0.50 -4.53 13.18
CA VAL A 127 0.69 -5.28 12.73
C VAL A 127 1.85 -5.19 13.71
N PHE A 128 1.92 -4.13 14.51
CA PHE A 128 2.86 -3.96 15.62
C PHE A 128 2.10 -3.46 16.85
N PRO A 129 1.63 -4.34 17.74
CA PRO A 129 0.79 -3.95 18.86
C PRO A 129 1.47 -3.02 19.89
N PRO A 130 0.88 -1.87 20.26
CA PRO A 130 1.49 -0.93 21.20
C PRO A 130 1.75 -1.49 22.61
N ASN A 131 1.04 -2.57 22.99
CA ASN A 131 1.22 -3.23 24.29
C ASN A 131 2.62 -3.86 24.46
N VAL A 132 3.42 -3.99 23.37
CA VAL A 132 4.82 -4.41 23.46
C VAL A 132 5.65 -3.49 24.37
N ALA A 133 5.29 -2.21 24.43
CA ALA A 133 5.94 -1.19 25.25
C ALA A 133 5.56 -1.23 26.73
N LEU A 134 4.56 -2.04 27.12
CA LEU A 134 4.13 -2.17 28.51
C LEU A 134 4.91 -3.27 29.21
N GLU A 135 5.28 -3.03 30.47
CA GLU A 135 5.79 -4.09 31.33
C GLU A 135 4.68 -5.11 31.63
N PRO A 136 4.99 -6.43 31.63
CA PRO A 136 4.03 -7.44 32.02
C PRO A 136 3.61 -7.24 33.48
N ILE A 137 2.35 -7.55 33.76
CA ILE A 137 1.78 -7.40 35.10
C ILE A 137 2.39 -8.45 36.03
N ASP A 138 3.04 -8.02 37.10
CA ASP A 138 3.35 -8.92 38.22
C ASP A 138 2.07 -9.15 39.06
N ILE A 139 1.48 -10.34 38.89
CA ILE A 139 0.27 -10.76 39.61
C ILE A 139 0.50 -10.74 41.13
N LYS A 140 1.72 -10.96 41.61
CA LYS A 140 2.03 -10.94 43.05
C LYS A 140 2.03 -9.51 43.59
N GLU A 141 2.54 -8.54 42.82
CA GLU A 141 2.50 -7.11 43.18
C GLU A 141 1.04 -6.63 43.25
N LEU A 142 0.19 -7.07 42.31
CA LEU A 142 -1.22 -6.69 42.23
C LEU A 142 -2.07 -7.16 43.43
N LEU A 143 -1.73 -8.32 44.01
CA LEU A 143 -2.38 -8.85 45.21
C LEU A 143 -1.97 -8.10 46.48
N ASN A 144 -0.79 -7.46 46.48
CA ASN A 144 -0.23 -6.76 47.65
C ASN A 144 -0.59 -5.27 47.69
N THR A 145 -1.03 -4.66 46.58
CA THR A 145 -1.24 -3.21 46.47
C THR A 145 -2.68 -2.72 46.70
N ASN A 146 -3.55 -3.50 47.37
CA ASN A 146 -4.95 -3.13 47.62
C ASN A 146 -5.70 -2.63 46.34
N GLY A 147 -5.37 -3.19 45.17
CA GLY A 147 -5.99 -2.82 43.89
C GLY A 147 -5.40 -1.57 43.23
N VAL A 148 -4.32 -0.97 43.75
CA VAL A 148 -3.58 0.09 43.06
C VAL A 148 -2.77 -0.51 41.91
N ARG A 149 -3.05 -0.04 40.69
CA ARG A 149 -2.38 -0.49 39.45
C ARG A 149 -1.43 0.59 38.95
N GLN A 150 -0.13 0.27 38.90
CA GLN A 150 0.85 1.09 38.22
C GLN A 150 1.00 0.62 36.76
N ILE A 151 0.99 1.56 35.82
CA ILE A 151 1.33 1.29 34.41
C ILE A 151 2.80 1.65 34.24
N LYS A 152 3.65 0.66 33.98
CA LYS A 152 5.08 0.84 33.71
C LYS A 152 5.34 0.57 32.22
N THR A 153 6.22 1.39 31.63
CA THR A 153 6.65 1.24 30.23
C THR A 153 8.09 0.78 30.19
N LYS A 154 8.40 -0.11 29.26
CA LYS A 154 9.75 -0.60 29.00
C LYS A 154 10.63 0.49 28.39
N SER A 155 11.95 0.30 28.41
CA SER A 155 12.87 1.15 27.66
C SER A 155 12.61 1.01 26.16
N TRP A 156 12.89 2.06 25.38
CA TRP A 156 12.76 2.00 23.91
C TRP A 156 13.60 0.87 23.31
N ASP A 157 14.77 0.61 23.88
CA ASP A 157 15.71 -0.42 23.41
C ASP A 157 15.11 -1.83 23.47
N ASP A 158 14.09 -2.06 24.32
CA ASP A 158 13.48 -3.38 24.52
C ASP A 158 12.50 -3.77 23.40
N TYR A 159 11.99 -2.78 22.64
CA TYR A 159 10.95 -3.02 21.62
C TYR A 159 11.17 -2.26 20.31
N GLN A 160 12.08 -1.29 20.27
CA GLN A 160 12.44 -0.63 19.04
C GLN A 160 13.23 -1.58 18.14
N GLN A 161 12.79 -1.72 16.91
CA GLN A 161 13.49 -2.48 15.88
C GLN A 161 13.90 -1.55 14.75
N SER A 162 15.01 -1.87 14.09
CA SER A 162 15.51 -1.07 12.96
C SER A 162 16.18 -1.94 11.92
N ILE A 163 16.00 -1.57 10.65
CA ILE A 163 16.63 -2.25 9.52
C ILE A 163 17.09 -1.23 8.49
N ASP A 164 18.33 -1.42 8.02
CA ASP A 164 18.93 -0.61 6.97
C ASP A 164 18.76 -1.28 5.60
N PHE A 165 18.45 -0.48 4.59
CA PHE A 165 18.38 -0.92 3.20
C PHE A 165 18.61 0.26 2.25
N ILE A 166 18.82 -0.06 0.97
CA ILE A 166 18.91 0.94 -0.10
C ILE A 166 17.56 0.99 -0.81
N PHE A 167 16.98 2.17 -0.90
CA PHE A 167 15.75 2.43 -1.62
C PHE A 167 16.00 3.53 -2.65
N ASP A 168 15.92 3.20 -3.95
CA ASP A 168 16.18 4.15 -5.03
C ASP A 168 17.51 4.90 -4.90
N ASN A 169 18.58 4.14 -4.66
CA ASN A 169 19.94 4.65 -4.43
C ASN A 169 20.10 5.55 -3.19
N GLU A 170 19.06 5.66 -2.35
CA GLU A 170 19.12 6.37 -1.07
C GLU A 170 19.25 5.38 0.08
N LYS A 171 20.24 5.60 0.94
CA LYS A 171 20.41 4.82 2.16
C LYS A 171 19.29 5.15 3.14
N THR A 172 18.47 4.15 3.45
CA THR A 172 17.26 4.32 4.25
C THR A 172 17.31 3.40 5.46
N ASN A 173 17.03 3.95 6.64
CA ASN A 173 16.77 3.20 7.85
C ASN A 173 15.26 3.16 8.13
N MET A 174 14.69 1.97 8.24
CA MET A 174 13.32 1.79 8.75
C MET A 174 13.38 1.50 10.25
N THR A 175 12.74 2.35 11.06
CA THR A 175 12.54 2.15 12.49
C THR A 175 11.08 1.76 12.78
N ILE A 176 10.85 0.75 13.61
CA ILE A 176 9.53 0.34 14.10
C ILE A 176 9.53 0.46 15.61
N SER A 177 8.57 1.19 16.18
CA SER A 177 8.50 1.41 17.63
C SER A 177 7.11 1.92 18.04
N VAL A 178 6.96 2.30 19.31
CA VAL A 178 5.74 2.85 19.91
C VAL A 178 6.01 4.27 20.38
N THR A 179 5.13 5.21 20.03
CA THR A 179 5.19 6.58 20.50
C THR A 179 4.90 6.62 22.00
N GLN A 180 5.88 7.04 22.79
CA GLN A 180 5.71 7.28 24.24
C GLN A 180 5.32 8.73 24.58
N THR A 181 5.13 9.60 23.58
CA THR A 181 4.70 10.97 23.81
C THR A 181 3.21 11.03 24.16
N TYR A 182 2.92 11.55 25.36
CA TYR A 182 1.58 11.84 25.90
C TYR A 182 0.88 12.98 25.13
N GLU A 183 0.66 12.83 23.82
CA GLU A 183 0.13 13.93 23.00
C GLU A 183 -1.15 13.55 22.23
N LYS A 184 -2.19 13.14 22.97
CA LYS A 184 -3.59 13.46 22.65
C LYS A 184 -4.48 13.35 23.89
N ILE A 185 -4.89 14.50 24.40
CA ILE A 185 -6.29 14.73 24.81
C ILE A 185 -7.02 14.94 23.48
N ASN A 186 -7.97 14.08 23.12
CA ASN A 186 -8.87 14.39 22.00
C ASN A 186 -9.63 15.68 22.36
N ASN A 187 -9.56 16.72 21.53
CA ASN A 187 -10.30 17.97 21.76
C ASN A 187 -11.83 17.77 21.82
N SER A 188 -12.34 16.60 21.41
CA SER A 188 -13.74 16.20 21.61
C SER A 188 -14.08 15.82 23.05
N ASN A 189 -13.06 15.64 23.91
CA ASN A 189 -13.18 15.07 25.22
C ASN A 189 -12.48 15.93 26.29
N PHE A 190 -12.79 17.23 26.37
CA PHE A 190 -12.37 18.05 27.52
C PHE A 190 -12.84 17.48 28.89
N ASN A 191 -13.76 16.50 28.87
CA ASN A 191 -14.22 15.76 30.05
C ASN A 191 -13.74 14.29 30.12
N SER A 192 -12.78 13.83 29.30
CA SER A 192 -12.25 12.47 29.46
C SER A 192 -11.07 12.41 30.41
N TYR A 193 -11.17 11.57 31.43
CA TYR A 193 -10.07 11.16 32.32
C TYR A 193 -9.13 10.12 31.65
N SER A 194 -8.84 10.28 30.35
CA SER A 194 -7.95 9.37 29.62
C SER A 194 -6.49 9.79 29.77
N LEU A 195 -5.61 8.84 30.07
CA LEU A 195 -4.15 9.05 30.14
C LEU A 195 -3.48 9.11 28.75
N GLY A 196 -4.27 9.08 27.68
CA GLY A 196 -3.81 9.04 26.29
C GLY A 196 -3.79 7.64 25.70
N GLU A 197 -3.41 7.55 24.42
CA GLU A 197 -3.33 6.30 23.67
C GLU A 197 -1.90 6.11 23.14
N LEU A 198 -1.34 4.91 23.35
CA LEU A 198 -0.08 4.51 22.73
C LEU A 198 -0.32 4.13 21.27
N ASN A 199 0.49 4.68 20.37
CA ASN A 199 0.44 4.35 18.96
C ASN A 199 1.77 3.80 18.47
N SER A 200 1.70 2.75 17.69
CA SER A 200 2.85 2.21 16.97
C SER A 200 3.14 3.04 15.74
N PHE A 201 4.40 3.10 15.36
CA PHE A 201 4.86 3.82 14.19
C PHE A 201 5.92 3.04 13.40
N ILE A 202 5.97 3.34 12.11
CA ILE A 202 7.05 2.96 11.21
C ILE A 202 7.62 4.25 10.65
N ARG A 203 8.93 4.47 10.81
CA ARG A 203 9.62 5.65 10.30
C ARG A 203 10.64 5.24 9.25
N LEU A 204 10.60 5.88 8.10
CA LEU A 204 11.70 5.84 7.13
C LEU A 204 12.57 7.07 7.36
N SER A 205 13.84 6.85 7.67
CA SER A 205 14.85 7.86 7.89
C SER A 205 15.89 7.79 6.78
N PHE A 206 16.22 8.94 6.19
CA PHE A 206 17.10 9.04 5.02
C PHE A 206 18.46 9.60 5.42
N GLU A 207 19.49 9.23 4.68
CA GLU A 207 20.83 9.82 4.82
C GLU A 207 20.82 11.27 4.31
N HIS A 208 20.22 11.50 3.14
CA HIS A 208 20.02 12.79 2.53
C HIS A 208 18.56 13.27 2.60
N PRO A 209 18.32 14.58 2.77
CA PRO A 209 16.99 15.14 2.84
C PRO A 209 16.21 15.01 1.52
N GLN A 210 15.02 14.43 1.61
CA GLN A 210 14.08 14.17 0.53
C GLN A 210 13.14 15.35 0.30
N THR A 211 12.60 15.50 -0.92
CA THR A 211 11.63 16.55 -1.27
C THR A 211 10.19 16.06 -1.13
N PHE A 212 9.24 16.99 -1.03
CA PHE A 212 7.81 16.66 -0.96
C PHE A 212 7.29 15.79 -2.13
N GLU A 213 7.94 15.83 -3.29
CA GLU A 213 7.62 14.99 -4.45
C GLU A 213 7.72 13.50 -4.13
N ASN A 214 8.60 13.10 -3.21
CA ASN A 214 8.80 11.69 -2.85
C ASN A 214 7.76 11.16 -1.84
N ILE A 215 6.92 12.01 -1.24
CA ILE A 215 5.96 11.60 -0.19
C ILE A 215 4.97 10.55 -0.71
N ALA A 216 4.38 10.78 -1.88
CA ALA A 216 3.39 9.87 -2.45
C ALA A 216 3.99 8.48 -2.71
N LYS A 217 5.25 8.43 -3.15
CA LYS A 217 5.99 7.19 -3.37
C LYS A 217 6.20 6.41 -2.07
N TYR A 218 6.73 7.07 -1.03
CA TYR A 218 6.94 6.42 0.27
C TYR A 218 5.62 5.97 0.90
N TYR A 219 4.55 6.77 0.75
CA TYR A 219 3.21 6.40 1.18
C TYR A 219 2.71 5.14 0.49
N ASN A 220 2.83 5.06 -0.84
CA ASN A 220 2.39 3.89 -1.60
C ASN A 220 3.16 2.63 -1.22
N VAL A 221 4.48 2.72 -1.02
CA VAL A 221 5.29 1.58 -0.55
C VAL A 221 4.81 1.10 0.81
N MET A 222 4.63 2.02 1.77
CA MET A 222 4.17 1.66 3.11
C MET A 222 2.74 1.11 3.10
N LYS A 223 1.85 1.71 2.30
CA LYS A 223 0.49 1.24 2.10
C LYS A 223 0.48 -0.19 1.58
N SER A 224 1.19 -0.48 0.50
CA SER A 224 1.29 -1.83 -0.08
C SER A 224 1.86 -2.85 0.92
N LEU A 225 2.93 -2.49 1.64
CA LEU A 225 3.49 -3.34 2.70
C LEU A 225 2.44 -3.70 3.76
N LEU A 226 1.80 -2.68 4.33
CA LEU A 226 0.79 -2.86 5.38
C LEU A 226 -0.46 -3.58 4.86
N SER A 227 -0.84 -3.38 3.60
CA SER A 227 -1.96 -4.07 2.96
C SER A 227 -1.69 -5.56 2.83
N ILE A 228 -0.47 -5.96 2.44
CA ILE A 228 -0.06 -7.38 2.38
C ILE A 228 -0.12 -8.02 3.76
N LEU A 229 0.43 -7.35 4.79
CA LEU A 229 0.42 -7.86 6.17
C LEU A 229 -0.97 -7.95 6.78
N THR A 230 -1.86 -7.04 6.37
CA THR A 230 -3.24 -6.98 6.85
C THR A 230 -4.17 -7.91 6.05
N GLY A 231 -3.84 -8.19 4.79
CA GLY A 231 -4.71 -8.87 3.83
C GLY A 231 -5.92 -8.03 3.41
N GLN A 232 -5.80 -6.70 3.40
CA GLN A 232 -6.81 -5.75 2.92
C GLN A 232 -6.14 -4.45 2.43
N ASN A 233 -6.72 -3.80 1.42
CA ASN A 233 -6.19 -2.57 0.83
C ASN A 233 -6.71 -1.29 1.48
N ASN A 234 -7.94 -1.32 2.01
CA ASN A 234 -8.60 -0.18 2.65
C ASN A 234 -8.09 0.09 4.06
N ILE A 235 -6.79 0.34 4.19
CA ILE A 235 -6.12 0.57 5.47
C ILE A 235 -5.93 2.06 5.75
N PHE A 236 -5.83 2.41 7.03
CA PHE A 236 -5.62 3.80 7.47
C PHE A 236 -4.42 3.88 8.42
N PHE A 237 -3.67 4.98 8.30
CA PHE A 237 -2.64 5.43 9.23
C PHE A 237 -2.39 6.92 8.99
N ASP A 238 -1.95 7.63 10.04
CA ASP A 238 -1.58 9.04 9.94
C ASP A 238 -0.12 9.18 9.49
N VAL A 239 0.23 10.33 8.89
CA VAL A 239 1.57 10.60 8.33
C VAL A 239 2.10 11.95 8.79
N TYR A 240 3.37 12.00 9.19
CA TYR A 240 4.08 13.25 9.44
C TYR A 240 5.53 13.21 8.96
N LEU A 241 6.11 14.40 8.77
CA LEU A 241 7.48 14.60 8.34
C LEU A 241 8.33 15.16 9.48
N SER A 242 9.60 14.80 9.48
CA SER A 242 10.59 15.28 10.43
C SER A 242 11.87 15.71 9.73
N GLN A 243 12.55 16.69 10.32
CA GLN A 243 13.91 17.07 9.96
C GLN A 243 14.86 16.86 11.14
N ARG A 244 16.15 16.68 10.84
CA ARG A 244 17.18 16.71 11.88
C ARG A 244 17.39 18.16 12.32
N ASN A 245 17.45 18.39 13.62
CA ASN A 245 17.88 19.67 14.17
C ASN A 245 19.41 19.73 14.26
N LEU A 246 19.94 20.83 14.81
CA LEU A 246 21.38 21.04 14.98
C LEU A 246 22.07 19.99 15.87
N GLU A 247 21.31 19.27 16.72
CA GLU A 247 21.79 18.16 17.56
C GLU A 247 21.67 16.80 16.86
N GLY A 248 21.21 16.76 15.60
CA GLY A 248 20.98 15.52 14.86
C GLY A 248 19.70 14.76 15.26
N LYS A 249 18.86 15.31 16.15
CA LYS A 249 17.60 14.70 16.58
C LYS A 249 16.47 15.05 15.61
N TYR A 250 15.49 14.15 15.50
CA TYR A 250 14.32 14.37 14.64
C TYR A 250 13.28 15.25 15.34
N ASP A 251 13.09 16.46 14.80
CA ASP A 251 11.97 17.32 15.14
C ASP A 251 10.88 17.17 14.07
N LYS A 252 9.63 17.04 14.52
CA LYS A 252 8.47 17.03 13.63
C LYS A 252 8.32 18.42 13.00
N THR A 253 8.22 18.47 11.67
CA THR A 253 8.11 19.73 10.92
C THR A 253 6.79 19.89 10.17
N ALA A 254 6.13 18.79 9.80
CA ALA A 254 4.85 18.86 9.11
C ALA A 254 3.94 17.66 9.37
N ASN A 255 2.63 17.91 9.34
CA ASN A 255 1.59 16.89 9.21
C ASN A 255 1.25 16.70 7.73
N CYS A 256 0.94 15.47 7.32
CA CYS A 256 0.48 15.17 5.97
C CYS A 256 -0.95 14.61 6.02
N LYS A 257 -1.77 15.02 5.06
CA LYS A 257 -3.10 14.46 4.81
C LYS A 257 -3.16 14.03 3.35
N ILE A 258 -3.41 12.73 3.13
CA ILE A 258 -3.29 12.08 1.82
C ILE A 258 -4.66 11.56 1.42
N PHE A 259 -5.04 11.80 0.16
CA PHE A 259 -6.23 11.20 -0.42
C PHE A 259 -5.91 9.81 -0.94
N ASP A 260 -6.54 8.79 -0.36
CA ASP A 260 -6.33 7.38 -0.74
C ASP A 260 -7.56 6.72 -1.39
N GLY A 261 -8.67 7.45 -1.49
CA GLY A 261 -9.89 7.05 -2.19
C GLY A 261 -10.82 6.09 -1.43
N TYR A 262 -10.54 5.74 -0.16
CA TYR A 262 -11.39 4.80 0.57
C TYR A 262 -12.54 5.48 1.32
N GLU A 263 -13.74 4.91 1.22
CA GLU A 263 -14.91 5.35 2.00
C GLU A 263 -14.92 4.81 3.43
N ASN A 264 -14.30 3.64 3.64
CA ASN A 264 -14.24 2.97 4.93
C ASN A 264 -12.92 2.23 5.09
N TYR A 265 -12.46 2.13 6.34
CA TYR A 265 -11.17 1.53 6.67
C TYR A 265 -11.31 0.22 7.43
N CYS A 266 -10.35 -0.67 7.20
CA CYS A 266 -10.15 -1.94 7.88
C CYS A 266 -9.90 -1.71 9.38
N LYS A 267 -10.57 -2.52 10.22
CA LYS A 267 -10.42 -2.53 11.68
C LYS A 267 -10.04 -3.92 12.19
N LYS A 268 -9.01 -4.53 11.61
CA LYS A 268 -8.50 -5.84 12.05
C LYS A 268 -7.72 -5.70 13.34
N ASN A 269 -7.89 -6.65 14.24
CA ASN A 269 -7.07 -6.79 15.45
C ASN A 269 -5.73 -7.46 15.13
N CYS A 270 -4.77 -7.35 16.05
CA CYS A 270 -3.44 -7.94 15.92
C CYS A 270 -3.43 -9.46 15.68
N ASN A 271 -4.48 -10.16 16.08
CA ASN A 271 -4.62 -11.60 15.88
C ASN A 271 -5.12 -12.05 14.50
N ARG A 272 -5.35 -11.12 13.58
CA ARG A 272 -5.83 -11.38 12.22
C ARG A 272 -4.94 -10.76 11.14
N VAL A 273 -3.73 -10.38 11.52
CA VAL A 273 -2.73 -9.76 10.64
C VAL A 273 -1.39 -10.42 10.88
N ILE A 274 -0.48 -10.29 9.92
CA ILE A 274 0.90 -10.73 10.05
C ILE A 274 1.63 -9.70 10.92
N ASN A 275 2.19 -10.14 12.04
CA ASN A 275 3.02 -9.27 12.86
C ASN A 275 4.30 -8.91 12.08
N ILE A 276 4.62 -7.62 11.99
CA ILE A 276 5.76 -7.14 11.20
C ILE A 276 7.10 -7.70 11.69
N ASN A 277 7.23 -8.01 12.98
CA ASN A 277 8.43 -8.60 13.55
C ASN A 277 8.73 -9.99 12.97
N ASN A 278 7.70 -10.74 12.58
CA ASN A 278 7.86 -12.09 12.02
C ASN A 278 8.48 -12.07 10.63
N ILE A 279 8.50 -10.90 9.97
CA ILE A 279 9.03 -10.75 8.61
C ILE A 279 10.10 -9.66 8.50
N LEU A 280 10.58 -9.12 9.63
CA LEU A 280 11.44 -7.93 9.68
C LEU A 280 12.65 -8.06 8.74
N GLU A 281 13.34 -9.20 8.80
CA GLU A 281 14.53 -9.48 7.99
C GLU A 281 14.26 -9.53 6.48
N TYR A 282 13.00 -9.75 6.08
CA TYR A 282 12.57 -9.88 4.69
C TYR A 282 11.94 -8.59 4.14
N ILE A 283 11.69 -7.59 5.00
CA ILE A 283 11.10 -6.30 4.59
C ILE A 283 11.87 -5.64 3.44
N PRO A 284 13.23 -5.56 3.43
CA PRO A 284 13.94 -4.93 2.33
C PRO A 284 13.65 -5.58 0.97
N LYS A 285 13.59 -6.91 0.92
CA LYS A 285 13.24 -7.65 -0.31
C LYS A 285 11.79 -7.39 -0.71
N LEU A 286 10.88 -7.37 0.26
CA LEU A 286 9.46 -7.06 0.02
C LEU A 286 9.27 -5.64 -0.55
N ILE A 287 9.93 -4.64 0.04
CA ILE A 287 9.92 -3.25 -0.46
C ILE A 287 10.44 -3.19 -1.89
N ASN A 288 11.53 -3.90 -2.21
CA ASN A 288 12.03 -3.95 -3.58
C ASN A 288 11.00 -4.55 -4.55
N GLN A 289 10.31 -5.62 -4.15
CA GLN A 289 9.25 -6.20 -5.00
C GLN A 289 8.04 -5.27 -5.15
N ILE A 290 7.71 -4.48 -4.11
CA ILE A 290 6.67 -3.45 -4.18
C ILE A 290 7.07 -2.35 -5.17
N ASN A 291 8.31 -1.87 -5.10
CA ASN A 291 8.82 -0.81 -5.99
C ASN A 291 8.89 -1.25 -7.46
N GLU A 292 9.13 -2.55 -7.70
CA GLU A 292 9.13 -3.17 -9.04
C GLU A 292 7.73 -3.57 -9.54
N ASN A 293 6.66 -3.22 -8.81
CA ASN A 293 5.26 -3.58 -9.14
C ASN A 293 5.01 -5.10 -9.26
N LYS A 294 5.86 -5.92 -8.64
CA LYS A 294 5.76 -7.40 -8.68
C LYS A 294 4.74 -7.96 -7.69
N VAL A 295 4.17 -7.11 -6.84
CA VAL A 295 3.16 -7.48 -5.83
C VAL A 295 1.73 -7.14 -6.27
N ASP A 296 1.56 -6.42 -7.38
CA ASP A 296 0.26 -5.87 -7.79
C ASP A 296 -0.80 -6.96 -7.94
N SER A 297 -0.43 -8.10 -8.53
CA SER A 297 -1.34 -9.24 -8.66
C SER A 297 -1.78 -9.82 -7.32
N LEU A 298 -0.97 -9.70 -6.25
CA LEU A 298 -1.37 -10.07 -4.89
C LEU A 298 -2.28 -9.00 -4.27
N LEU A 299 -1.93 -7.71 -4.44
CA LEU A 299 -2.73 -6.59 -3.94
C LEU A 299 -4.14 -6.56 -4.58
N ASP A 300 -4.27 -6.93 -5.84
CA ASP A 300 -5.55 -7.00 -6.55
C ASP A 300 -6.51 -8.05 -5.96
N LEU A 301 -5.99 -9.05 -5.25
CA LEU A 301 -6.80 -10.05 -4.54
C LEU A 301 -7.37 -9.52 -3.23
N LEU A 302 -6.81 -8.44 -2.68
CA LEU A 302 -7.15 -7.94 -1.37
C LEU A 302 -8.40 -7.04 -1.45
N PRO A 303 -9.33 -7.15 -0.48
CA PRO A 303 -10.52 -6.32 -0.46
C PRO A 303 -10.19 -4.82 -0.38
N ASN A 304 -10.88 -4.02 -1.20
CA ASN A 304 -10.82 -2.55 -1.19
C ASN A 304 -11.97 -1.92 -0.37
N ASP A 305 -12.91 -2.74 0.13
CA ASP A 305 -14.04 -2.30 0.96
C ASP A 305 -14.37 -3.39 1.98
N ASN A 306 -14.81 -2.99 3.19
CA ASN A 306 -15.24 -3.92 4.22
C ASN A 306 -16.46 -4.77 3.81
N LYS A 307 -17.28 -4.29 2.86
CA LYS A 307 -18.44 -5.01 2.30
C LYS A 307 -18.04 -6.20 1.42
N ASP A 308 -16.79 -6.24 0.96
CA ASP A 308 -16.28 -7.24 0.02
C ASP A 308 -15.55 -8.41 0.69
N ILE A 309 -15.24 -8.30 1.99
CA ILE A 309 -14.44 -9.30 2.74
C ILE A 309 -14.99 -10.73 2.61
N ASN A 310 -16.31 -10.89 2.56
CA ASN A 310 -16.99 -12.18 2.48
C ASN A 310 -17.70 -12.40 1.14
N LYS A 311 -17.29 -11.66 0.09
CA LYS A 311 -17.88 -11.77 -1.24
C LYS A 311 -16.82 -12.12 -2.25
N ILE A 312 -17.16 -13.05 -3.14
CA ILE A 312 -16.32 -13.40 -4.28
C ILE A 312 -17.08 -13.00 -5.52
N SER A 313 -16.53 -12.04 -6.26
CA SER A 313 -17.01 -11.66 -7.57
C SER A 313 -16.26 -12.44 -8.65
N ILE A 314 -16.77 -12.42 -9.87
CA ILE A 314 -16.06 -13.00 -11.02
C ILE A 314 -14.74 -12.28 -11.31
N LYS A 315 -14.64 -10.98 -10.99
CA LYS A 315 -13.38 -10.25 -11.08
C LYS A 315 -12.36 -10.88 -10.14
N ASN A 316 -12.74 -11.20 -8.90
CA ASN A 316 -11.84 -11.87 -7.95
C ASN A 316 -11.35 -13.24 -8.46
N ILE A 317 -12.20 -14.01 -9.18
CA ILE A 317 -11.76 -15.27 -9.80
C ILE A 317 -10.74 -15.02 -10.92
N GLN A 318 -10.95 -13.98 -11.74
CA GLN A 318 -10.03 -13.58 -12.81
C GLN A 318 -8.68 -13.13 -12.22
N ASP A 319 -8.73 -12.26 -11.21
CA ASP A 319 -7.56 -11.73 -10.51
C ASP A 319 -6.80 -12.88 -9.82
N MET A 320 -7.50 -13.82 -9.17
CA MET A 320 -6.89 -15.02 -8.55
C MET A 320 -6.16 -15.91 -9.56
N CYS A 321 -6.78 -16.19 -10.71
CA CYS A 321 -6.14 -16.95 -11.77
C CYS A 321 -4.87 -16.26 -12.28
N THR A 322 -4.93 -14.95 -12.47
CA THR A 322 -3.78 -14.13 -12.90
C THR A 322 -2.67 -14.15 -11.86
N ALA A 323 -2.99 -13.97 -10.58
CA ALA A 323 -2.02 -14.01 -9.50
C ALA A 323 -1.31 -15.38 -9.40
N LEU A 324 -2.06 -16.49 -9.58
CA LEU A 324 -1.50 -17.84 -9.62
C LEU A 324 -0.55 -18.05 -10.82
N GLU A 325 -0.87 -17.49 -11.98
CA GLU A 325 0.03 -17.50 -13.16
C GLU A 325 1.32 -16.70 -12.89
N VAL A 326 1.20 -15.54 -12.25
CA VAL A 326 2.32 -14.66 -11.91
C VAL A 326 3.25 -15.35 -10.92
N VAL A 327 2.74 -15.86 -9.79
CA VAL A 327 3.60 -16.52 -8.78
C VAL A 327 4.23 -17.81 -9.30
N TYR A 328 3.56 -18.56 -10.19
CA TYR A 328 4.15 -19.73 -10.85
C TYR A 328 5.40 -19.35 -11.66
N SER A 329 5.31 -18.23 -12.38
CA SER A 329 6.36 -17.72 -13.28
C SER A 329 7.53 -17.09 -12.51
N ILE A 330 7.23 -16.38 -11.43
CA ILE A 330 8.22 -15.74 -10.57
C ILE A 330 9.11 -16.77 -9.86
N ASN A 331 8.56 -17.91 -9.45
CA ASN A 331 9.27 -18.85 -8.60
C ASN A 331 10.46 -19.56 -9.29
N LYS A 332 10.65 -19.41 -10.62
CA LYS A 332 11.78 -19.87 -11.51
C LYS A 332 12.45 -21.22 -11.20
N LYS A 333 11.88 -22.04 -10.32
CA LYS A 333 12.37 -23.36 -9.97
C LYS A 333 12.21 -24.20 -11.21
N LYS A 334 13.31 -24.75 -11.73
CA LYS A 334 13.24 -25.72 -12.83
C LYS A 334 12.40 -26.90 -12.36
N ARG A 335 11.18 -27.02 -12.87
CA ARG A 335 10.33 -28.17 -12.58
C ARG A 335 10.66 -29.24 -13.60
N LYS A 336 10.66 -30.52 -13.19
CA LYS A 336 10.95 -31.68 -14.07
C LYS A 336 10.17 -31.66 -15.39
N LYS A 337 9.00 -31.05 -15.31
CA LYS A 337 7.99 -30.99 -16.34
C LYS A 337 8.31 -29.85 -17.36
N ASP A 338 8.98 -28.78 -16.94
CA ASP A 338 9.42 -27.69 -17.83
C ASP A 338 10.39 -28.18 -18.92
N GLU A 339 11.28 -29.13 -18.58
CA GLU A 339 12.23 -29.75 -19.52
C GLU A 339 11.51 -30.50 -20.65
N LEU A 340 10.40 -31.19 -20.34
CA LEU A 340 9.58 -31.89 -21.33
C LEU A 340 8.85 -30.93 -22.27
N ILE A 341 8.50 -29.73 -21.82
CA ILE A 341 7.89 -28.71 -22.69
C ILE A 341 8.93 -28.14 -23.66
N GLU A 342 10.15 -27.90 -23.21
CA GLU A 342 11.23 -27.46 -24.09
C GLU A 342 11.60 -28.55 -25.10
N GLU A 343 11.66 -29.83 -24.68
CA GLU A 343 11.82 -30.96 -25.60
C GLU A 343 10.68 -31.05 -26.63
N LEU A 344 9.43 -30.86 -26.20
CA LEU A 344 8.27 -30.84 -27.11
C LEU A 344 8.36 -29.67 -28.10
N LYS A 345 8.81 -28.50 -27.65
CA LYS A 345 9.04 -27.34 -28.52
C LYS A 345 10.10 -27.66 -29.56
N GLU A 346 11.24 -28.20 -29.16
CA GLU A 346 12.30 -28.61 -30.08
C GLU A 346 11.78 -29.58 -31.15
N ASN A 347 11.09 -30.65 -30.74
CA ASN A 347 10.54 -31.66 -31.66
C ASN A 347 9.51 -31.07 -32.66
N ILE A 348 8.63 -30.18 -32.19
CA ILE A 348 7.66 -29.49 -33.06
C ILE A 348 8.39 -28.54 -34.02
N ASN A 349 9.41 -27.83 -33.56
CA ASN A 349 10.17 -26.91 -34.40
C ASN A 349 10.90 -27.66 -35.52
N ASP A 350 11.53 -28.80 -35.21
CA ASP A 350 12.17 -29.66 -36.22
C ASP A 350 11.17 -30.16 -37.27
N THR A 351 9.95 -30.49 -36.84
CA THR A 351 8.86 -30.88 -37.73
C THR A 351 8.44 -29.73 -38.65
N ILE A 352 8.31 -28.51 -38.12
CA ILE A 352 7.98 -27.31 -38.90
C ILE A 352 9.07 -27.01 -39.92
N GLN A 353 10.35 -27.09 -39.54
CA GLN A 353 11.47 -26.86 -40.45
C GLN A 353 11.51 -27.90 -41.57
N THR A 354 11.23 -29.16 -41.25
CA THR A 354 11.13 -30.23 -42.26
C THR A 354 9.99 -29.99 -43.23
N PHE A 355 8.83 -29.54 -42.75
CA PHE A 355 7.69 -29.21 -43.60
C PHE A 355 7.99 -28.02 -44.53
N MET A 356 8.53 -26.92 -44.00
CA MET A 356 8.92 -25.73 -44.78
C MET A 356 9.96 -26.05 -45.86
N SER A 357 10.85 -27.02 -45.61
CA SER A 357 11.84 -27.47 -46.59
C SER A 357 11.22 -28.21 -47.77
N ASN A 358 10.13 -28.95 -47.54
CA ASN A 358 9.41 -29.69 -48.58
C ASN A 358 8.33 -28.85 -49.27
N HIS A 359 7.89 -27.76 -48.64
CA HIS A 359 6.80 -26.90 -49.08
C HIS A 359 7.20 -25.41 -49.03
N PRO A 360 8.14 -24.95 -49.88
CA PRO A 360 8.58 -23.56 -49.92
C PRO A 360 7.48 -22.58 -50.33
N GLU A 361 6.35 -23.06 -50.84
CA GLU A 361 5.17 -22.27 -51.20
C GLU A 361 4.45 -21.61 -50.03
N ILE A 362 4.75 -21.99 -48.78
CA ILE A 362 4.12 -21.41 -47.58
C ILE A 362 5.13 -21.14 -46.46
N ASP A 363 5.20 -19.89 -46.00
CA ASP A 363 5.94 -19.53 -44.79
C ASP A 363 5.05 -19.79 -43.57
N VAL A 364 5.15 -21.01 -43.00
CA VAL A 364 4.30 -21.44 -41.89
C VAL A 364 4.33 -20.46 -40.71
N ASN A 365 5.46 -19.80 -40.45
CA ASN A 365 5.60 -18.87 -39.31
C ASN A 365 4.92 -17.51 -39.55
N LYS A 366 4.76 -17.07 -40.81
CA LYS A 366 4.15 -15.79 -41.15
C LYS A 366 2.71 -15.91 -41.64
N GLU A 367 2.40 -17.00 -42.33
CA GLU A 367 1.14 -17.23 -43.02
C GLU A 367 0.17 -18.10 -42.23
N THR A 368 0.58 -18.61 -41.07
CA THR A 368 -0.28 -19.37 -40.15
C THR A 368 -0.21 -18.85 -38.72
N THR A 369 -1.08 -19.37 -37.85
CA THR A 369 -1.10 -19.05 -36.42
C THR A 369 -0.11 -19.89 -35.61
N ILE A 370 0.75 -20.70 -36.24
CA ILE A 370 1.64 -21.62 -35.51
C ILE A 370 2.63 -20.87 -34.62
N PHE A 371 3.16 -19.73 -35.09
CA PHE A 371 4.17 -18.97 -34.36
C PHE A 371 3.63 -18.47 -33.02
N SER A 372 2.41 -17.92 -33.03
CA SER A 372 1.75 -17.49 -31.80
C SER A 372 1.37 -18.68 -30.92
N ALA A 373 0.81 -19.76 -31.49
CA ALA A 373 0.49 -20.97 -30.73
C ALA A 373 1.72 -21.57 -30.02
N PHE A 374 2.89 -21.51 -30.66
CA PHE A 374 4.15 -22.00 -30.13
C PHE A 374 4.68 -21.12 -29.00
N GLN A 375 4.55 -19.79 -29.11
CA GLN A 375 4.89 -18.85 -28.05
C GLN A 375 4.10 -19.12 -26.75
N TYR A 376 2.86 -19.59 -26.87
CA TYR A 376 1.99 -19.92 -25.74
C TYR A 376 2.04 -21.38 -25.29
N LEU A 377 2.87 -22.23 -25.93
CA LEU A 377 2.99 -23.64 -25.56
C LEU A 377 3.68 -23.76 -24.19
N ASN A 378 2.85 -23.94 -23.16
CA ASN A 378 3.26 -24.02 -21.76
C ASN A 378 2.22 -24.82 -20.96
N TYR A 379 2.47 -25.05 -19.68
CA TYR A 379 1.49 -25.64 -18.77
C TYR A 379 0.17 -24.88 -18.79
N THR A 380 -0.91 -25.64 -18.89
CA THR A 380 -2.25 -25.12 -18.66
C THR A 380 -2.35 -24.56 -17.23
N LEU A 381 -3.20 -23.55 -17.01
CA LEU A 381 -3.35 -22.94 -15.69
C LEU A 381 -3.66 -23.96 -14.58
N LYS A 382 -4.53 -24.96 -14.86
CA LYS A 382 -4.84 -26.01 -13.88
C LYS A 382 -3.60 -26.78 -13.42
N GLU A 383 -2.67 -27.08 -14.34
CA GLU A 383 -1.42 -27.79 -14.02
C GLU A 383 -0.49 -26.88 -13.21
N LYS A 384 -0.39 -25.60 -13.58
CA LYS A 384 0.39 -24.62 -12.82
C LYS A 384 -0.09 -24.52 -11.36
N ILE A 385 -1.41 -24.43 -11.15
CA ILE A 385 -2.02 -24.39 -9.81
C ILE A 385 -1.74 -25.70 -9.05
N PHE A 386 -1.87 -26.85 -9.72
CA PHE A 386 -1.64 -28.13 -9.08
C PHE A 386 -0.19 -28.34 -8.65
N GLU A 387 0.78 -27.90 -9.45
CA GLU A 387 2.20 -27.93 -9.06
C GLU A 387 2.50 -26.96 -7.90
N LEU A 388 1.92 -25.75 -7.90
CA LEU A 388 2.03 -24.84 -6.75
C LEU A 388 1.41 -25.44 -5.49
N TYR A 389 0.29 -26.15 -5.61
CA TYR A 389 -0.30 -26.88 -4.49
C TYR A 389 0.64 -27.96 -3.97
N LYS A 390 1.22 -28.81 -4.83
CA LYS A 390 2.20 -29.83 -4.40
C LYS A 390 3.41 -29.23 -3.70
N GLU A 391 3.90 -28.09 -4.17
CA GLU A 391 5.02 -27.38 -3.55
C GLU A 391 4.68 -26.83 -2.15
N ASN A 392 3.40 -26.68 -1.82
CA ASN A 392 2.92 -26.08 -0.57
C ASN A 392 1.98 -26.99 0.23
N CYS A 393 1.80 -28.25 -0.18
CA CYS A 393 0.71 -29.10 0.30
C CYS A 393 0.70 -29.28 1.82
N ALA A 394 1.88 -29.42 2.43
CA ALA A 394 2.03 -29.57 3.88
C ALA A 394 1.38 -28.41 4.66
N ILE A 395 1.49 -27.17 4.17
CA ILE A 395 0.90 -25.99 4.83
C ILE A 395 -0.57 -25.86 4.43
N ILE A 396 -0.88 -26.04 3.14
CA ILE A 396 -2.23 -25.84 2.60
C ILE A 396 -3.22 -26.87 3.14
N ASP A 397 -2.81 -28.14 3.30
CA ASP A 397 -3.67 -29.19 3.84
C ASP A 397 -4.03 -28.93 5.31
N GLU A 398 -3.09 -28.36 6.08
CA GLU A 398 -3.36 -27.94 7.45
C GLU A 398 -4.35 -26.76 7.50
N ILE A 399 -4.22 -25.79 6.58
CA ILE A 399 -5.19 -24.69 6.45
C ILE A 399 -6.58 -25.22 6.04
N ILE A 400 -6.64 -26.13 5.07
CA ILE A 400 -7.87 -26.77 4.62
C ILE A 400 -8.56 -27.45 5.80
N LYS A 401 -7.81 -28.20 6.61
CA LYS A 401 -8.33 -28.85 7.81
C LYS A 401 -8.80 -27.85 8.86
N LYS A 402 -8.02 -26.81 9.15
CA LYS A 402 -8.33 -25.78 10.15
C LYS A 402 -9.61 -25.02 9.82
N LYS A 403 -9.85 -24.76 8.53
CA LYS A 403 -10.98 -23.96 8.04
C LYS A 403 -12.14 -24.78 7.49
N SER A 404 -12.05 -26.11 7.54
CA SER A 404 -13.04 -27.03 6.95
C SER A 404 -13.32 -26.74 5.47
N LEU A 405 -12.26 -26.47 4.70
CA LEU A 405 -12.35 -26.17 3.27
C LEU A 405 -12.43 -27.46 2.44
N PRO A 406 -12.86 -27.39 1.17
CA PRO A 406 -12.77 -28.53 0.26
C PRO A 406 -11.31 -28.96 0.06
N LEU A 407 -11.07 -30.29 0.00
CA LEU A 407 -9.78 -30.85 -0.39
C LEU A 407 -9.39 -30.35 -1.78
N MET A 408 -8.11 -30.15 -2.06
CA MET A 408 -7.65 -29.69 -3.36
C MET A 408 -7.24 -30.87 -4.25
N ASN A 409 -7.79 -30.95 -5.46
CA ASN A 409 -7.45 -31.98 -6.45
C ASN A 409 -7.58 -31.45 -7.88
N GLU A 410 -7.11 -32.21 -8.87
CA GLU A 410 -7.13 -31.76 -10.27
C GLU A 410 -8.55 -31.45 -10.76
N SER A 411 -9.56 -32.20 -10.32
CA SER A 411 -10.95 -32.00 -10.76
C SER A 411 -11.49 -30.66 -10.30
N ASN A 412 -11.36 -30.34 -9.02
CA ASN A 412 -11.94 -29.10 -8.48
C ASN A 412 -11.11 -27.85 -8.84
N ILE A 413 -9.79 -27.97 -9.01
CA ILE A 413 -8.96 -26.91 -9.60
C ILE A 413 -9.43 -26.64 -11.03
N SER A 414 -9.64 -27.69 -11.82
CA SER A 414 -10.14 -27.56 -13.21
C SER A 414 -11.49 -26.85 -13.24
N ASP A 415 -12.39 -27.19 -12.32
CA ASP A 415 -13.70 -26.53 -12.23
C ASP A 415 -13.62 -25.07 -11.79
N PHE A 416 -12.69 -24.72 -10.89
CA PHE A 416 -12.43 -23.32 -10.53
C PHE A 416 -11.92 -22.51 -11.73
N VAL A 417 -10.95 -23.05 -12.49
CA VAL A 417 -10.44 -22.39 -13.70
C VAL A 417 -11.53 -22.23 -14.76
N LYS A 418 -12.48 -23.18 -14.86
CA LYS A 418 -13.63 -23.04 -15.77
C LYS A 418 -14.55 -21.88 -15.41
N LEU A 419 -14.64 -21.47 -14.14
CA LEU A 419 -15.44 -20.29 -13.75
C LEU A 419 -14.97 -19.02 -14.48
N ARG A 420 -13.65 -18.85 -14.65
CA ARG A 420 -13.05 -17.76 -15.45
C ARG A 420 -13.48 -17.84 -16.92
N ASN A 421 -13.41 -19.03 -17.51
CA ASN A 421 -13.60 -19.22 -18.96
C ASN A 421 -15.09 -19.11 -19.37
N ARG A 422 -16.03 -19.51 -18.51
CA ARG A 422 -17.47 -19.51 -18.85
C ARG A 422 -18.05 -18.10 -19.03
N LYS A 423 -17.63 -17.11 -18.23
CA LYS A 423 -18.00 -15.70 -18.46
C LYS A 423 -17.51 -15.20 -19.81
N THR A 424 -16.28 -15.57 -20.18
CA THR A 424 -15.59 -15.10 -21.39
C THR A 424 -16.24 -15.64 -22.67
N HIS A 425 -16.84 -16.83 -22.63
CA HIS A 425 -17.42 -17.48 -23.82
C HIS A 425 -18.96 -17.47 -23.89
N TYR A 426 -19.68 -17.39 -22.76
CA TYR A 426 -21.15 -17.57 -22.75
C TYR A 426 -21.93 -16.41 -22.11
N GLY A 427 -21.26 -15.35 -21.64
CA GLY A 427 -21.90 -14.17 -21.03
C GLY A 427 -22.69 -14.44 -19.74
N THR A 428 -22.74 -15.69 -19.28
CA THR A 428 -23.50 -16.15 -18.10
C THR A 428 -22.60 -16.98 -17.18
N ILE A 429 -22.80 -16.86 -15.87
CA ILE A 429 -22.00 -17.55 -14.86
C ILE A 429 -22.89 -18.56 -14.15
N SER A 430 -22.53 -19.84 -14.26
CA SER A 430 -23.03 -20.89 -13.37
C SER A 430 -22.00 -21.05 -12.26
N TRP A 431 -22.32 -20.50 -11.09
CA TRP A 431 -21.55 -20.70 -9.86
C TRP A 431 -21.66 -22.18 -9.44
N ASN A 432 -20.55 -22.75 -8.97
CA ASN A 432 -20.49 -24.10 -8.42
C ASN A 432 -19.63 -24.10 -7.14
N ASP A 433 -19.54 -25.25 -6.47
CA ASP A 433 -18.83 -25.35 -5.19
C ASP A 433 -17.31 -25.13 -5.27
N SER A 434 -16.73 -25.10 -6.48
CA SER A 434 -15.29 -24.86 -6.65
C SER A 434 -14.85 -23.47 -6.16
N VAL A 435 -15.78 -22.51 -6.06
CA VAL A 435 -15.54 -21.17 -5.48
C VAL A 435 -15.01 -21.26 -4.06
N ASN A 436 -15.42 -22.29 -3.31
CA ASN A 436 -14.99 -22.52 -1.94
C ASN A 436 -13.49 -22.87 -1.82
N LEU A 437 -12.80 -23.11 -2.95
CA LEU A 437 -11.34 -23.22 -2.98
C LEU A 437 -10.62 -21.88 -2.84
N TYR A 438 -11.32 -20.74 -3.02
CA TYR A 438 -10.70 -19.42 -3.06
C TYR A 438 -9.79 -19.13 -1.85
N PRO A 439 -10.16 -19.42 -0.58
CA PRO A 439 -9.27 -19.17 0.55
C PRO A 439 -7.98 -20.01 0.50
N ALA A 440 -8.07 -21.28 0.07
CA ALA A 440 -6.91 -22.15 -0.07
C ALA A 440 -5.99 -21.69 -1.22
N LEU A 441 -6.57 -21.23 -2.33
CA LEU A 441 -5.82 -20.65 -3.44
C LEU A 441 -5.13 -19.33 -3.05
N LEU A 442 -5.80 -18.47 -2.28
CA LEU A 442 -5.19 -17.26 -1.73
C LEU A 442 -3.99 -17.59 -0.83
N ALA A 443 -4.13 -18.62 0.02
CA ALA A 443 -3.04 -19.11 0.85
C ALA A 443 -1.86 -19.63 -0.01
N ILE A 444 -2.10 -20.28 -1.15
CA ILE A 444 -1.05 -20.69 -2.10
C ILE A 444 -0.32 -19.47 -2.69
N VAL A 445 -1.05 -18.41 -3.07
CA VAL A 445 -0.44 -17.18 -3.58
C VAL A 445 0.48 -16.57 -2.52
N TYR A 446 -0.01 -16.41 -1.29
CA TYR A 446 0.79 -15.92 -0.16
C TYR A 446 2.01 -16.82 0.12
N ALA A 447 1.83 -18.14 0.15
CA ALA A 447 2.91 -19.09 0.39
C ALA A 447 4.02 -18.99 -0.66
N SER A 448 3.62 -18.98 -1.93
CA SER A 448 4.54 -18.91 -3.07
C SER A 448 5.27 -17.57 -3.09
N PHE A 449 4.57 -16.48 -2.81
CA PHE A 449 5.14 -15.14 -2.76
C PHE A 449 6.15 -14.99 -1.61
N PHE A 450 5.79 -15.42 -0.40
CA PHE A 450 6.69 -15.33 0.75
C PHE A 450 7.92 -16.23 0.62
N ARG A 451 7.76 -17.42 0.05
CA ARG A 451 8.89 -18.28 -0.30
C ARG A 451 9.81 -17.61 -1.32
N TYR A 452 9.27 -16.91 -2.31
CA TYR A 452 10.05 -16.18 -3.30
C TYR A 452 10.89 -15.04 -2.70
N ILE A 453 10.37 -14.29 -1.71
CA ILE A 453 11.18 -13.29 -0.99
C ILE A 453 12.15 -13.93 0.02
N GLY A 454 12.06 -15.25 0.22
CA GLY A 454 13.04 -16.05 0.95
C GLY A 454 12.66 -16.42 2.39
N LEU A 455 11.39 -16.31 2.78
CA LEU A 455 10.95 -16.80 4.10
C LEU A 455 11.25 -18.29 4.25
N LYS A 456 11.74 -18.67 5.44
CA LYS A 456 11.99 -20.08 5.77
C LYS A 456 10.67 -20.82 5.95
N GLU A 457 10.66 -22.12 5.68
CA GLU A 457 9.44 -22.95 5.74
C GLU A 457 8.76 -22.93 7.11
N GLU A 458 9.51 -22.92 8.21
CA GLU A 458 8.94 -22.89 9.57
C GLU A 458 8.25 -21.55 9.89
N GLU A 459 8.87 -20.44 9.50
CA GLU A 459 8.33 -19.08 9.64
C GLU A 459 7.08 -18.93 8.76
N LEU A 460 7.17 -19.38 7.51
CA LEU A 460 6.08 -19.37 6.54
C LEU A 460 4.86 -20.14 7.07
N LYS A 461 5.07 -21.37 7.54
CA LYS A 461 4.01 -22.21 8.10
C LYS A 461 3.35 -21.52 9.29
N SER A 462 4.14 -20.97 10.21
CA SER A 462 3.65 -20.29 11.41
C SER A 462 2.81 -19.07 11.06
N ILE A 463 3.25 -18.25 10.09
CA ILE A 463 2.55 -17.05 9.64
C ILE A 463 1.22 -17.41 8.95
N LEU A 464 1.25 -18.34 8.00
CA LEU A 464 0.06 -18.66 7.21
C LEU A 464 -1.01 -19.37 8.03
N LEU A 465 -0.62 -20.30 8.93
CA LEU A 465 -1.55 -20.92 9.87
C LEU A 465 -2.06 -19.98 10.94
N TYR A 466 -1.47 -18.79 11.11
CA TYR A 466 -1.99 -17.80 12.03
C TYR A 466 -3.16 -17.02 11.39
N ILE A 467 -2.99 -16.60 10.13
CA ILE A 467 -3.92 -15.69 9.44
C ILE A 467 -5.03 -16.42 8.66
N PHE A 468 -4.75 -17.62 8.14
CA PHE A 468 -5.73 -18.59 7.64
C PHE A 468 -5.93 -19.66 8.70
#